data_AF-A0A2N3W0X6-F1
#
_entry.id   AF-A0A2N3W0X6-F1
#
_cell.length_a   1.000
_cell.length_b   1.000
_cell.length_c   1.000
_cell.angle_alpha   90.00
_cell.angle_beta   90.00
_cell.angle_gamma   90.00
#
_symmetry.space_group_name_H-M   'P 1'
#
loop_
_entity.id
_entity.type
_entity.pdbx_description
1 polymer ?
#
loop_
_entity_poly.entity_id
_entity_poly.type
_entity_poly.pdbx_seq_one_letter_code
_entity_poly.pdbx_strand_id
1 'polypeptide(L)'
;MSDVMTQALRVDRRRFLVAGAGVAGGAALVAGGMSGTAVAAPAPAVPAVPAVPAAKEWQGRASANGWPVVAAVPSHRVEGAGGLSFTALDGDVATVLTHVVRRYHYEIHTLGAGEVTGHTGARAVAAPYESNYLSGTAVAIRSPQYPVRARNGFFPQELVIVRDILADLEGVVKWGGDESTPKESHFQIDVRPGDSGLRRVAAKLRGWESRPGSGAGAIDALAPGRVRAAKALAARQR
;
A
#
# COMPACT_ATOMS: atom_id res chain seq x y z
N MET A 1 -9.62 50.70 28.01
CA MET A 1 -8.30 50.17 27.63
C MET A 1 -8.54 49.00 26.72
N SER A 2 -8.33 49.24 25.44
CA SER A 2 -8.66 48.39 24.31
C SER A 2 -7.65 47.26 24.19
N ASP A 3 -8.10 46.00 24.14
CA ASP A 3 -7.30 44.93 23.56
C ASP A 3 -8.19 43.74 23.14
N VAL A 4 -8.47 43.64 21.84
CA VAL A 4 -8.96 42.41 21.19
C VAL A 4 -8.29 42.34 19.82
N MET A 5 -7.04 41.89 19.79
CA MET A 5 -6.43 41.28 18.62
C MET A 5 -6.82 39.81 18.54
N THR A 6 -7.34 39.41 17.38
CA THR A 6 -6.92 38.26 16.56
C THR A 6 -8.14 37.55 15.97
N GLN A 7 -8.54 38.06 14.81
CA GLN A 7 -9.50 37.46 13.90
C GLN A 7 -8.87 36.20 13.30
N ALA A 8 -9.52 35.06 13.50
CA ALA A 8 -9.10 33.77 12.96
C ALA A 8 -9.23 33.75 11.42
N LEU A 9 -8.09 33.69 10.71
CA LEU A 9 -8.06 33.42 9.28
C LEU A 9 -8.33 31.93 9.04
N ARG A 10 -9.58 31.60 8.72
CA ARG A 10 -9.95 30.32 8.10
C ARG A 10 -9.43 30.32 6.66
N VAL A 11 -8.47 29.44 6.37
CA VAL A 11 -7.99 29.22 4.99
C VAL A 11 -8.77 28.06 4.38
N ASP A 12 -9.63 28.41 3.42
CA ASP A 12 -10.50 27.51 2.68
C ASP A 12 -9.70 26.78 1.58
N ARG A 13 -9.75 25.43 1.57
CA ARG A 13 -8.96 24.53 0.68
C ARG A 13 -9.57 24.37 -0.71
N ARG A 14 -10.10 25.44 -1.29
CA ARG A 14 -10.68 25.43 -2.64
C ARG A 14 -10.12 26.58 -3.46
N ARG A 15 -8.93 26.37 -4.02
CA ARG A 15 -8.46 26.91 -5.31
C ARG A 15 -6.99 26.57 -5.49
N PHE A 16 -6.70 25.39 -6.02
CA PHE A 16 -5.48 25.16 -6.78
C PHE A 16 -5.78 24.18 -7.91
N LEU A 17 -6.20 24.74 -9.04
CA LEU A 17 -6.10 24.10 -10.34
C LEU A 17 -5.68 25.16 -11.37
N VAL A 18 -4.86 24.68 -12.30
CA VAL A 18 -4.42 25.30 -13.57
C VAL A 18 -3.25 26.29 -13.39
N ALA A 19 -2.10 26.19 -14.05
CA ALA A 19 -1.85 25.72 -15.42
C ALA A 19 -0.52 24.96 -15.55
N GLY A 20 -0.49 23.97 -16.44
CA GLY A 20 0.74 23.50 -17.05
C GLY A 20 1.12 24.38 -18.25
N ALA A 21 2.42 24.52 -18.50
CA ALA A 21 3.00 24.74 -19.82
C ALA A 21 4.49 24.42 -19.72
N GLY A 22 4.90 23.28 -20.29
CA GLY A 22 6.29 23.09 -20.67
C GLY A 22 6.52 23.76 -22.01
N VAL A 23 7.53 24.63 -22.12
CA VAL A 23 8.22 24.96 -23.37
C VAL A 23 9.66 25.32 -23.01
N ALA A 24 10.60 24.61 -23.64
CA ALA A 24 12.01 24.97 -23.72
C ALA A 24 12.18 26.24 -24.57
N GLY A 25 13.01 27.18 -24.14
CA GLY A 25 13.34 28.35 -24.95
C GLY A 25 14.36 29.24 -24.26
N GLY A 26 15.63 29.12 -24.66
CA GLY A 26 16.64 30.11 -24.35
C GLY A 26 16.37 31.41 -25.11
N ALA A 27 16.49 32.54 -24.42
CA ALA A 27 16.75 33.84 -25.01
C ALA A 27 17.41 34.74 -23.96
N ALA A 28 18.64 35.15 -24.24
CA ALA A 28 19.35 36.18 -23.52
C ALA A 28 18.76 37.55 -23.88
N LEU A 29 18.51 38.40 -22.88
CA LEU A 29 18.38 39.84 -23.07
C LEU A 29 19.18 40.55 -21.97
N VAL A 30 20.12 41.38 -22.40
CA VAL A 30 21.06 42.17 -21.60
C VAL A 30 20.59 43.62 -21.53
N ALA A 31 20.90 44.24 -20.39
CA ALA A 31 21.06 45.67 -20.07
C ALA A 31 19.88 46.43 -19.44
N GLY A 32 20.14 46.91 -18.22
CA GLY A 32 19.38 47.93 -17.51
C GLY A 32 19.77 47.93 -16.03
N GLY A 33 20.81 48.70 -15.68
CA GLY A 33 21.58 48.53 -14.45
C GLY A 33 20.88 48.83 -13.13
N MET A 34 21.22 48.05 -12.11
CA MET A 34 21.51 48.46 -10.73
C MET A 34 22.41 47.38 -10.11
N SER A 35 23.60 47.78 -9.65
CA SER A 35 24.58 46.89 -9.04
C SER A 35 24.08 46.43 -7.66
N GLY A 36 23.45 45.26 -7.62
CA GLY A 36 23.20 44.49 -6.42
C GLY A 36 23.42 43.02 -6.74
N THR A 37 24.57 42.45 -6.36
CA THR A 37 24.81 41.01 -6.46
C THR A 37 24.01 40.29 -5.39
N ALA A 38 22.72 40.08 -5.64
CA ALA A 38 21.93 39.12 -4.88
C ALA A 38 22.32 37.72 -5.35
N VAL A 39 23.20 37.05 -4.61
CA VAL A 39 23.49 35.63 -4.83
C VAL A 39 22.26 34.86 -4.37
N ALA A 40 21.43 34.39 -5.32
CA ALA A 40 20.35 33.47 -5.02
C ALA A 40 20.95 32.19 -4.45
N ALA A 41 20.61 31.86 -3.20
CA ALA A 41 20.95 30.58 -2.61
C ALA A 41 20.39 29.46 -3.52
N PRO A 42 21.16 28.38 -3.78
CA PRO A 42 20.66 27.28 -4.59
C PRO A 42 19.39 26.74 -3.94
N ALA A 43 18.31 26.70 -4.72
CA ALA A 43 17.09 26.03 -4.31
C ALA A 43 17.44 24.58 -3.91
N PRO A 44 16.92 24.06 -2.78
CA PRO A 44 17.13 22.66 -2.45
C PRO A 44 16.67 21.82 -3.63
N ALA A 45 17.54 20.93 -4.09
CA ALA A 45 17.23 20.02 -5.19
C ALA A 45 15.93 19.30 -4.87
N VAL A 46 14.89 19.56 -5.67
CA VAL A 46 13.65 18.80 -5.59
C VAL A 46 14.05 17.36 -5.90
N PRO A 47 13.85 16.38 -4.98
CA PRO A 47 14.22 15.01 -5.25
C PRO A 47 13.54 14.58 -6.55
N ALA A 48 14.33 14.08 -7.50
CA ALA A 48 13.83 13.60 -8.77
C ALA A 48 12.73 12.57 -8.50
N VAL A 49 11.55 12.79 -9.07
CA VAL A 49 10.47 11.79 -9.02
C VAL A 49 11.03 10.53 -9.66
N PRO A 50 11.07 9.38 -8.96
CA PRO A 50 11.58 8.15 -9.54
C PRO A 50 10.78 7.83 -10.79
N ALA A 51 11.49 7.53 -11.89
CA ALA A 51 10.86 7.21 -13.17
C ALA A 51 9.91 6.02 -13.01
N VAL A 52 8.68 6.19 -13.51
CA VAL A 52 7.69 5.11 -13.55
C VAL A 52 8.30 3.93 -14.31
N PRO A 53 8.38 2.74 -13.71
CA PRO A 53 8.90 1.56 -14.40
C PRO A 53 8.14 1.31 -15.70
N ALA A 54 8.88 1.05 -16.77
CA ALA A 54 8.28 0.61 -18.03
C ALA A 54 7.52 -0.70 -17.77
N ALA A 55 6.21 -0.66 -17.94
CA ALA A 55 5.39 -1.84 -17.76
C ALA A 55 5.66 -2.84 -18.88
N LYS A 56 5.81 -4.12 -18.52
CA LYS A 56 5.92 -5.24 -19.46
C LYS A 56 4.62 -6.02 -19.45
N GLU A 57 4.21 -6.52 -20.61
CA GLU A 57 3.05 -7.39 -20.69
C GLU A 57 3.34 -8.79 -20.11
N TRP A 58 2.49 -9.24 -19.19
CA TRP A 58 2.55 -10.58 -18.61
C TRP A 58 1.93 -11.63 -19.53
N GLN A 59 2.78 -12.52 -20.06
CA GLN A 59 2.37 -13.59 -20.99
C GLN A 59 2.05 -14.93 -20.30
N GLY A 60 2.25 -15.03 -18.99
CA GLY A 60 1.99 -16.25 -18.24
C GLY A 60 0.50 -16.57 -18.13
N ARG A 61 0.18 -17.88 -18.18
CA ARG A 61 -1.15 -18.42 -17.81
C ARG A 61 -1.31 -18.52 -16.28
N ALA A 62 -0.20 -18.56 -15.55
CA ALA A 62 -0.16 -18.43 -14.11
C ALA A 62 0.54 -17.11 -13.72
N SER A 63 0.19 -16.57 -12.55
CA SER A 63 0.88 -15.45 -11.91
C SER A 63 2.19 -15.91 -11.26
N ALA A 64 3.02 -14.96 -10.81
CA ALA A 64 4.34 -15.24 -10.25
C ALA A 64 4.30 -16.16 -9.01
N ASN A 65 3.23 -16.11 -8.21
CA ASN A 65 3.02 -17.03 -7.09
C ASN A 65 2.44 -18.40 -7.50
N GLY A 66 2.31 -18.68 -8.80
CA GLY A 66 1.89 -19.97 -9.34
C GLY A 66 0.37 -20.21 -9.39
N TRP A 67 -0.44 -19.17 -9.14
CA TRP A 67 -1.89 -19.27 -9.26
C TRP A 67 -2.36 -19.03 -10.70
N PRO A 68 -3.41 -19.71 -11.20
CA PRO A 68 -3.95 -19.45 -12.53
C PRO A 68 -4.45 -18.01 -12.67
N VAL A 69 -4.15 -17.38 -13.81
CA VAL A 69 -4.74 -16.09 -14.17
C VAL A 69 -6.22 -16.29 -14.46
N VAL A 70 -7.07 -15.42 -13.91
CA VAL A 70 -8.53 -15.51 -14.02
C VAL A 70 -9.12 -14.27 -14.68
N ALA A 71 -10.25 -14.43 -15.37
CA ALA A 71 -10.90 -13.33 -16.08
C ALA A 71 -11.63 -12.37 -15.14
N ALA A 72 -12.23 -12.90 -14.06
CA ALA A 72 -12.99 -12.13 -13.09
C ALA A 72 -12.98 -12.86 -11.73
N VAL A 73 -13.20 -12.09 -10.67
CA VAL A 73 -13.35 -12.57 -9.29
C VAL A 73 -14.44 -11.76 -8.57
N PRO A 74 -15.05 -12.28 -7.50
CA PRO A 74 -16.04 -11.53 -6.73
C PRO A 74 -15.42 -10.34 -5.95
N SER A 75 -16.29 -9.41 -5.56
CA SER A 75 -15.96 -8.33 -4.64
C SER A 75 -16.28 -8.75 -3.21
N HIS A 76 -15.35 -8.50 -2.29
CA HIS A 76 -15.44 -8.83 -0.87
C HIS A 76 -15.52 -7.56 -0.05
N ARG A 77 -16.48 -7.50 0.87
CA ARG A 77 -16.58 -6.39 1.83
C ARG A 77 -15.59 -6.58 2.97
N VAL A 78 -15.13 -5.46 3.51
CA VAL A 78 -14.29 -5.43 4.72
C VAL A 78 -15.19 -5.08 5.89
N GLU A 79 -15.41 -6.02 6.78
CA GLU A 79 -16.34 -5.90 7.89
C GLU A 79 -15.95 -4.76 8.83
N GLY A 80 -16.92 -3.90 9.12
CA GLY A 80 -16.75 -2.74 9.99
C GLY A 80 -16.01 -1.54 9.38
N ALA A 81 -15.57 -1.63 8.11
CA ALA A 81 -14.82 -0.58 7.43
C ALA A 81 -15.69 0.31 6.51
N GLY A 82 -16.88 0.69 6.97
CA GLY A 82 -17.69 1.73 6.31
C GLY A 82 -18.07 1.48 4.84
N GLY A 83 -18.25 0.23 4.43
CA GLY A 83 -18.59 -0.13 3.04
C GLY A 83 -17.38 -0.33 2.11
N LEU A 84 -16.16 -0.32 2.66
CA LEU A 84 -14.95 -0.70 1.93
C LEU A 84 -15.07 -2.12 1.35
N SER A 85 -14.65 -2.28 0.09
CA SER A 85 -14.61 -3.56 -0.59
C SER A 85 -13.44 -3.63 -1.58
N PHE A 86 -13.01 -4.84 -1.91
CA PHE A 86 -11.97 -5.10 -2.91
C PHE A 86 -12.25 -6.42 -3.64
N THR A 87 -11.66 -6.59 -4.83
CA THR A 87 -11.82 -7.81 -5.65
C THR A 87 -10.71 -8.81 -5.36
N ALA A 88 -11.06 -10.05 -5.01
CA ALA A 88 -10.07 -11.11 -4.81
C ALA A 88 -10.67 -12.48 -5.11
N LEU A 89 -9.80 -13.47 -5.36
CA LEU A 89 -10.21 -14.85 -5.51
C LEU A 89 -10.94 -15.30 -4.24
N ASP A 90 -12.05 -16.01 -4.42
CA ASP A 90 -12.94 -16.39 -3.34
C ASP A 90 -12.32 -17.42 -2.36
N GLY A 91 -13.00 -17.65 -1.23
CA GLY A 91 -12.65 -18.66 -0.24
C GLY A 91 -11.50 -18.22 0.68
N ASP A 92 -10.51 -19.10 0.85
CA ASP A 92 -9.42 -18.87 1.81
C ASP A 92 -8.51 -17.69 1.42
N VAL A 93 -8.38 -17.41 0.11
CA VAL A 93 -7.66 -16.22 -0.39
C VAL A 93 -8.35 -14.95 0.07
N ALA A 94 -9.66 -14.82 -0.20
CA ALA A 94 -10.46 -13.69 0.24
C ALA A 94 -10.41 -13.52 1.77
N THR A 95 -10.57 -14.62 2.53
CA THR A 95 -10.51 -14.60 4.00
C THR A 95 -9.20 -13.99 4.51
N VAL A 96 -8.06 -14.43 3.96
CA VAL A 96 -6.74 -13.97 4.39
C VAL A 96 -6.46 -12.53 3.96
N LEU A 97 -6.80 -12.16 2.71
CA LEU A 97 -6.57 -10.80 2.23
C LEU A 97 -7.51 -9.79 2.90
N THR A 98 -8.74 -10.17 3.24
CA THR A 98 -9.65 -9.34 4.04
C THR A 98 -9.06 -9.06 5.41
N HIS A 99 -8.42 -10.05 6.05
CA HIS A 99 -7.74 -9.83 7.33
C HIS A 99 -6.61 -8.78 7.22
N VAL A 100 -5.79 -8.84 6.16
CA VAL A 100 -4.75 -7.83 5.90
C VAL A 100 -5.36 -6.44 5.79
N VAL A 101 -6.38 -6.27 4.95
CA VAL A 101 -7.01 -4.98 4.69
C VAL A 101 -7.70 -4.45 5.95
N ARG A 102 -8.39 -5.30 6.70
CA ARG A 102 -9.11 -4.94 7.91
C ARG A 102 -8.14 -4.49 9.02
N ARG A 103 -7.06 -5.23 9.24
CA ARG A 103 -6.00 -4.85 10.19
C ARG A 103 -5.36 -3.51 9.80
N TYR A 104 -5.03 -3.34 8.52
CA TYR A 104 -4.51 -2.08 8.03
C TYR A 104 -5.47 -0.91 8.33
N HIS A 105 -6.76 -1.08 8.01
CA HIS A 105 -7.80 -0.07 8.20
C HIS A 105 -7.91 0.40 9.66
N TYR A 106 -7.85 -0.53 10.62
CA TYR A 106 -8.04 -0.20 12.03
C TYR A 106 -6.78 0.23 12.76
N GLU A 107 -5.62 -0.26 12.35
CA GLU A 107 -4.41 -0.15 13.17
C GLU A 107 -3.34 0.75 12.55
N ILE A 108 -3.39 0.97 11.23
CA ILE A 108 -2.43 1.83 10.53
C ILE A 108 -3.13 3.11 10.07
N HIS A 109 -4.13 2.98 9.19
CA HIS A 109 -4.82 4.14 8.63
C HIS A 109 -6.23 3.76 8.17
N THR A 110 -7.24 4.51 8.61
CA THR A 110 -8.63 4.35 8.14
C THR A 110 -8.69 4.51 6.63
N LEU A 111 -9.11 3.45 5.94
CA LEU A 111 -9.20 3.39 4.49
C LEU A 111 -10.55 3.87 3.98
N GLY A 112 -10.54 4.70 2.95
CA GLY A 112 -11.72 5.12 2.19
C GLY A 112 -12.01 4.27 0.96
N ALA A 113 -13.15 4.53 0.32
CA ALA A 113 -13.52 3.88 -0.94
C ALA A 113 -12.45 4.11 -2.03
N GLY A 114 -12.08 3.04 -2.74
CA GLY A 114 -11.07 3.09 -3.80
C GLY A 114 -9.62 3.09 -3.31
N GLU A 115 -9.36 3.15 -2.00
CA GLU A 115 -8.00 3.04 -1.46
C GLU A 115 -7.49 1.60 -1.39
N VAL A 116 -8.31 0.60 -1.70
CA VAL A 116 -7.91 -0.80 -1.82
C VAL A 116 -8.28 -1.32 -3.19
N THR A 117 -7.30 -1.83 -3.92
CA THR A 117 -7.49 -2.51 -5.20
C THR A 117 -7.04 -3.96 -5.09
N GLY A 118 -7.65 -4.83 -5.88
CA GLY A 118 -7.29 -6.25 -5.91
C GLY A 118 -7.13 -6.74 -7.35
N HIS A 119 -7.99 -7.65 -7.79
CA HIS A 119 -7.92 -8.22 -9.14
C HIS A 119 -8.00 -7.17 -10.25
N THR A 120 -7.21 -7.38 -11.29
CA THR A 120 -7.25 -6.62 -12.55
C THR A 120 -7.11 -7.56 -13.74
N GLY A 121 -7.73 -7.22 -14.87
CA GLY A 121 -7.48 -7.86 -16.16
C GLY A 121 -6.29 -7.26 -16.93
N ALA A 122 -5.75 -6.14 -16.46
CA ALA A 122 -4.66 -5.44 -17.12
C ALA A 122 -3.34 -6.21 -16.96
N ARG A 123 -2.81 -6.77 -18.05
CA ARG A 123 -1.59 -7.59 -18.07
C ARG A 123 -0.29 -6.80 -17.97
N ALA A 124 -0.34 -5.48 -17.97
CA ALA A 124 0.83 -4.63 -17.84
C ALA A 124 1.35 -4.67 -16.39
N VAL A 125 2.57 -5.17 -16.20
CA VAL A 125 3.21 -5.31 -14.88
C VAL A 125 4.57 -4.62 -14.87
N ALA A 126 4.84 -3.86 -13.81
CA ALA A 126 6.14 -3.22 -13.59
C ALA A 126 7.12 -4.12 -12.82
N ALA A 127 6.61 -5.12 -12.10
CA ALA A 127 7.39 -6.15 -11.43
C ALA A 127 6.66 -7.50 -11.49
N PRO A 128 7.37 -8.66 -11.44
CA PRO A 128 6.74 -9.97 -11.58
C PRO A 128 5.60 -10.22 -10.58
N TYR A 129 5.73 -9.79 -9.32
CA TYR A 129 4.71 -9.98 -8.30
C TYR A 129 3.39 -9.26 -8.62
N GLU A 130 3.39 -8.23 -9.46
CA GLU A 130 2.15 -7.56 -9.86
C GLU A 130 1.26 -8.47 -10.72
N SER A 131 1.82 -9.52 -11.33
CA SER A 131 1.00 -10.54 -12.00
C SER A 131 0.04 -11.26 -11.03
N ASN A 132 0.26 -11.20 -9.71
CA ASN A 132 -0.62 -11.82 -8.72
C ASN A 132 -1.97 -11.09 -8.58
N TYR A 133 -2.09 -9.86 -9.07
CA TYR A 133 -3.40 -9.22 -9.24
C TYR A 133 -4.22 -9.93 -10.33
N LEU A 134 -3.60 -10.49 -11.38
CA LEU A 134 -4.30 -11.19 -12.47
C LEU A 134 -4.98 -12.49 -12.01
N SER A 135 -4.48 -13.11 -10.94
CA SER A 135 -5.08 -14.30 -10.33
C SER A 135 -6.02 -13.98 -9.16
N GLY A 136 -6.16 -12.69 -8.80
CA GLY A 136 -6.95 -12.26 -7.65
C GLY A 136 -6.33 -12.66 -6.31
N THR A 137 -5.01 -12.88 -6.26
CA THR A 137 -4.29 -13.35 -5.06
C THR A 137 -3.40 -12.28 -4.44
N ALA A 138 -3.63 -11.03 -4.81
CA ALA A 138 -2.94 -9.88 -4.24
C ALA A 138 -3.88 -8.68 -4.11
N VAL A 139 -3.56 -7.80 -3.16
CA VAL A 139 -4.20 -6.51 -2.95
C VAL A 139 -3.15 -5.40 -2.88
N ALA A 140 -3.54 -4.20 -3.31
CA ALA A 140 -2.77 -2.99 -3.15
C ALA A 140 -3.56 -2.01 -2.27
N ILE A 141 -2.96 -1.57 -1.18
CA ILE A 141 -3.55 -0.59 -0.26
C ILE A 141 -2.85 0.76 -0.49
N ARG A 142 -3.62 1.79 -0.88
CA ARG A 142 -3.13 3.15 -1.15
C ARG A 142 -1.99 3.16 -2.17
N SER A 143 -2.18 2.42 -3.27
CA SER A 143 -1.14 2.26 -4.31
C SER A 143 -0.62 3.58 -4.91
N PRO A 144 -1.42 4.66 -5.04
CA PRO A 144 -0.88 5.94 -5.49
C PRO A 144 0.14 6.56 -4.52
N GLN A 145 -0.01 6.32 -3.22
CA GLN A 145 0.89 6.81 -2.17
C GLN A 145 2.14 5.93 -2.01
N TYR A 146 1.99 4.62 -2.27
CA TYR A 146 3.09 3.65 -2.20
C TYR A 146 3.25 2.90 -3.54
N PRO A 147 3.68 3.59 -4.61
CA PRO A 147 3.84 2.99 -5.93
C PRO A 147 5.02 1.99 -5.97
N VAL A 148 5.18 1.31 -7.11
CA VAL A 148 6.35 0.46 -7.36
C VAL A 148 7.64 1.29 -7.22
N ARG A 149 8.66 0.70 -6.60
CA ARG A 149 9.93 1.30 -6.13
C ARG A 149 9.81 2.26 -4.93
N ALA A 150 8.61 2.53 -4.41
CA ALA A 150 8.48 3.26 -3.16
C ALA A 150 8.94 2.40 -1.97
N ARG A 151 9.68 3.02 -1.05
CA ARG A 151 10.21 2.42 0.17
C ARG A 151 10.23 3.47 1.28
N ASN A 152 10.16 3.02 2.53
CA ASN A 152 10.25 3.84 3.74
C ASN A 152 9.08 4.82 3.89
N GLY A 153 7.90 4.47 3.39
CA GLY A 153 6.69 5.26 3.49
C GLY A 153 5.89 5.02 4.78
N PHE A 154 6.22 3.97 5.54
CA PHE A 154 5.62 3.70 6.86
C PHE A 154 6.49 4.24 7.99
N PHE A 155 5.84 4.77 9.03
CA PHE A 155 6.49 5.06 10.29
C PHE A 155 6.94 3.78 11.01
N PRO A 156 7.96 3.84 11.90
CA PRO A 156 8.45 2.66 12.60
C PRO A 156 7.37 1.85 13.33
N GLN A 157 6.40 2.51 13.99
CA GLN A 157 5.30 1.82 14.66
C GLN A 157 4.34 1.13 13.67
N GLU A 158 4.09 1.74 12.52
CA GLU A 158 3.24 1.14 11.48
C GLU A 158 3.91 -0.09 10.87
N LEU A 159 5.24 -0.05 10.70
CA LEU A 159 6.00 -1.22 10.28
C LEU A 159 5.87 -2.38 11.27
N VAL A 160 5.84 -2.12 12.58
CA VAL A 160 5.59 -3.19 13.57
C VAL A 160 4.22 -3.83 13.33
N ILE A 161 3.20 -3.04 13.06
CA ILE A 161 1.84 -3.53 12.77
C ILE A 161 1.82 -4.33 11.46
N VAL A 162 2.45 -3.85 10.39
CA VAL A 162 2.59 -4.63 9.15
C VAL A 162 3.25 -5.99 9.42
N ARG A 163 4.31 -6.01 10.21
CA ARG A 163 5.01 -7.26 10.56
C ARG A 163 4.16 -8.19 11.41
N ASP A 164 3.38 -7.62 12.31
CA ASP A 164 2.45 -8.36 13.16
C ASP A 164 1.31 -9.00 12.34
N ILE A 165 0.76 -8.28 11.36
CA ILE A 165 -0.22 -8.81 10.40
C ILE A 165 0.35 -10.03 9.67
N LEU A 166 1.57 -9.95 9.15
CA LEU A 166 2.20 -11.09 8.47
C LEU A 166 2.41 -12.27 9.42
N ALA A 167 2.73 -12.00 10.69
CA ALA A 167 2.91 -13.03 11.72
C ALA A 167 1.59 -13.76 12.04
N ASP A 168 0.47 -13.03 12.12
CA ASP A 168 -0.87 -13.63 12.23
C ASP A 168 -1.19 -14.55 11.05
N LEU A 169 -0.66 -14.23 9.89
CA LEU A 169 -0.86 -15.02 8.67
C LEU A 169 0.16 -16.17 8.54
N GLU A 170 1.00 -16.41 9.54
CA GLU A 170 1.92 -17.55 9.60
C GLU A 170 2.82 -17.71 8.36
N GLY A 171 3.05 -16.61 7.63
CA GLY A 171 3.85 -16.61 6.40
C GLY A 171 3.12 -17.01 5.12
N VAL A 172 1.79 -17.21 5.13
CA VAL A 172 1.04 -17.48 3.87
C VAL A 172 0.83 -16.23 3.01
N VAL A 173 1.18 -15.06 3.56
CA VAL A 173 1.19 -13.77 2.86
C VAL A 173 2.58 -13.16 2.90
N LYS A 174 2.96 -12.50 1.80
CA LYS A 174 4.17 -11.69 1.68
C LYS A 174 3.81 -10.23 1.41
N TRP A 175 4.68 -9.34 1.89
CA TRP A 175 4.54 -7.89 1.72
C TRP A 175 5.55 -7.36 0.69
N GLY A 176 5.06 -6.52 -0.22
CA GLY A 176 5.84 -5.95 -1.31
C GLY A 176 6.97 -5.02 -0.85
N GLY A 177 6.98 -4.52 0.39
CA GLY A 177 8.11 -3.74 0.92
C GLY A 177 9.39 -4.57 1.14
N ASP A 178 9.27 -5.90 1.22
CA ASP A 178 10.41 -6.84 1.29
C ASP A 178 10.88 -7.30 -0.09
N GLU A 179 10.18 -6.96 -1.16
CA GLU A 179 10.61 -7.31 -2.52
C GLU A 179 11.84 -6.52 -2.95
N SER A 180 12.63 -7.11 -3.85
CA SER A 180 13.81 -6.45 -4.43
C SER A 180 13.44 -5.14 -5.14
N THR A 181 12.29 -5.14 -5.82
CA THR A 181 11.63 -3.93 -6.32
C THR A 181 10.47 -3.60 -5.37
N PRO A 182 10.68 -2.76 -4.36
CA PRO A 182 9.71 -2.60 -3.28
C PRO A 182 8.41 -1.97 -3.78
N LYS A 183 7.28 -2.40 -3.22
CA LYS A 183 5.98 -1.74 -3.36
C LYS A 183 5.23 -1.91 -2.05
N GLU A 184 5.35 -0.92 -1.19
CA GLU A 184 4.83 -0.99 0.19
C GLU A 184 3.29 -1.08 0.27
N SER A 185 2.58 -0.74 -0.80
CA SER A 185 1.13 -0.99 -0.92
C SER A 185 0.75 -2.45 -1.13
N HIS A 186 1.67 -3.30 -1.59
CA HIS A 186 1.35 -4.63 -2.11
C HIS A 186 1.39 -5.72 -1.04
N PHE A 187 0.35 -6.56 -1.01
CA PHE A 187 0.30 -7.79 -0.23
C PHE A 187 -0.19 -8.93 -1.14
N GLN A 188 0.43 -10.10 -1.03
CA GLN A 188 0.10 -11.26 -1.88
C GLN A 188 0.06 -12.57 -1.10
N ILE A 189 -0.71 -13.53 -1.58
CA ILE A 189 -0.58 -14.93 -1.18
C ILE A 189 0.79 -15.45 -1.64
N ASP A 190 1.52 -16.09 -0.71
CA ASP A 190 2.91 -16.55 -0.89
C ASP A 190 3.05 -18.08 -0.96
N VAL A 191 1.93 -18.79 -1.01
CA VAL A 191 1.88 -20.25 -1.13
C VAL A 191 1.19 -20.68 -2.43
N ARG A 192 1.48 -21.90 -2.88
CA ARG A 192 0.88 -22.48 -4.10
C ARG A 192 -0.61 -22.79 -3.90
N PRO A 193 -1.39 -22.90 -4.99
CA PRO A 193 -2.75 -23.42 -4.92
C PRO A 193 -2.80 -24.78 -4.20
N GLY A 194 -3.76 -24.94 -3.29
CA GLY A 194 -3.96 -26.19 -2.54
C GLY A 194 -3.09 -26.35 -1.28
N ASP A 195 -2.24 -25.37 -0.94
CA ASP A 195 -1.42 -25.41 0.27
C ASP A 195 -2.26 -25.50 1.55
N SER A 196 -1.90 -26.41 2.45
CA SER A 196 -2.64 -26.67 3.69
C SER A 196 -2.46 -25.56 4.73
N GLY A 197 -1.39 -24.78 4.66
CA GLY A 197 -1.13 -23.61 5.48
C GLY A 197 -2.17 -22.51 5.24
N LEU A 198 -2.50 -22.23 3.97
CA LEU A 198 -3.53 -21.25 3.63
C LEU A 198 -4.88 -21.63 4.24
N ARG A 199 -5.28 -22.90 4.09
CA ARG A 199 -6.51 -23.44 4.68
C ARG A 199 -6.54 -23.33 6.20
N ARG A 200 -5.43 -23.67 6.86
CA ARG A 200 -5.30 -23.59 8.33
C ARG A 200 -5.43 -22.15 8.83
N VAL A 201 -4.72 -21.22 8.20
CA VAL A 201 -4.75 -19.80 8.56
C VAL A 201 -6.15 -19.23 8.35
N ALA A 202 -6.78 -19.52 7.21
CA ALA A 202 -8.15 -19.07 6.96
C ALA A 202 -9.16 -19.64 7.97
N ALA A 203 -9.03 -20.91 8.36
CA ALA A 203 -9.85 -21.50 9.42
C ALA A 203 -9.64 -20.82 10.78
N LYS A 204 -8.39 -20.49 11.13
CA LYS A 204 -8.06 -19.73 12.34
C LYS A 204 -8.75 -18.36 12.34
N LEU A 205 -8.67 -17.63 11.23
CA LEU A 205 -9.27 -16.30 11.09
C LEU A 205 -10.80 -16.33 11.22
N ARG A 206 -11.48 -17.28 10.55
CA ARG A 206 -12.93 -17.49 10.73
C ARG A 206 -13.29 -17.81 12.19
N GLY A 207 -12.44 -18.57 12.88
CA GLY A 207 -12.60 -18.83 14.31
C GLY A 207 -12.44 -17.58 15.19
N TRP A 208 -11.69 -16.56 14.77
CA TRP A 208 -11.61 -15.28 15.48
C TRP A 208 -12.83 -14.43 15.26
N GLU A 209 -13.38 -14.39 14.05
CA GLU A 209 -14.60 -13.63 13.75
C GLU A 209 -15.80 -14.07 14.61
N SER A 210 -15.86 -15.36 14.97
CA SER A 210 -16.87 -15.91 15.88
C SER A 210 -16.67 -15.52 17.36
N ARG A 211 -15.55 -14.89 17.74
CA ARG A 211 -15.20 -14.58 19.13
C ARG A 211 -14.99 -13.07 19.34
N PRO A 212 -15.91 -12.37 20.04
CA PRO A 212 -15.73 -10.96 20.35
C PRO A 212 -14.37 -10.68 21.02
N GLY A 213 -13.71 -9.60 20.62
CA GLY A 213 -12.37 -9.23 21.12
C GLY A 213 -11.21 -10.03 20.53
N SER A 214 -11.46 -11.00 19.64
CA SER A 214 -10.42 -11.69 18.88
C SER A 214 -10.38 -11.14 17.46
N GLY A 215 -9.28 -10.49 17.07
CA GLY A 215 -9.05 -10.03 15.69
C GLY A 215 -8.72 -8.55 15.56
N ALA A 216 -8.95 -8.01 14.36
CA ALA A 216 -8.52 -6.66 13.99
C ALA A 216 -9.05 -5.58 14.94
N GLY A 217 -8.19 -4.66 15.35
CA GLY A 217 -8.50 -3.54 16.25
C GLY A 217 -8.51 -3.89 17.75
N ALA A 218 -8.43 -5.16 18.14
CA ALA A 218 -8.37 -5.59 19.55
C ALA A 218 -6.99 -6.13 19.97
N ILE A 219 -6.04 -6.21 19.04
CA ILE A 219 -4.72 -6.83 19.23
C ILE A 219 -3.68 -5.75 19.50
N ASP A 220 -2.88 -5.96 20.55
CA ASP A 220 -1.68 -5.17 20.81
C ASP A 220 -0.49 -5.72 20.01
N ALA A 221 -0.20 -5.10 18.86
CA ALA A 221 0.93 -5.46 18.00
C ALA A 221 2.30 -5.21 18.66
N LEU A 222 2.37 -4.35 19.68
CA LEU A 222 3.60 -4.00 20.39
C LEU A 222 3.92 -4.99 21.52
N ALA A 223 3.00 -5.89 21.86
CA ALA A 223 3.22 -6.92 22.88
C ALA A 223 4.51 -7.71 22.60
N PRO A 224 5.40 -7.90 23.60
CA PRO A 224 6.75 -8.44 23.35
C PRO A 224 6.77 -9.81 22.65
N GLY A 225 5.80 -10.68 22.94
CA GLY A 225 5.67 -11.98 22.28
C GLY A 225 5.36 -11.86 20.79
N ARG A 226 4.53 -10.90 20.42
CA ARG A 226 4.11 -10.65 19.03
C ARG A 226 5.23 -10.04 18.22
N VAL A 227 5.92 -9.04 18.78
CA VAL A 227 7.14 -8.48 18.17
C VAL A 227 8.20 -9.56 17.90
N ARG A 228 8.39 -10.51 18.83
CA ARG A 228 9.32 -11.64 18.61
C ARG A 228 8.85 -12.56 17.48
N ALA A 229 7.57 -12.93 17.45
CA ALA A 229 7.02 -13.76 16.37
C ALA A 229 7.15 -13.09 15.00
N ALA A 230 6.87 -11.79 14.94
CA ALA A 230 6.99 -10.97 13.73
C ALA A 230 8.44 -10.87 13.22
N LYS A 231 9.41 -10.67 14.12
CA LYS A 231 10.84 -10.71 13.78
C LYS A 231 11.28 -12.09 13.29
N ALA A 232 10.84 -13.16 13.96
CA ALA A 232 11.16 -14.52 13.56
C ALA A 232 10.60 -14.87 12.17
N LEU A 233 9.38 -14.42 11.85
CA LEU A 233 8.83 -14.59 10.51
C LEU A 233 9.59 -13.77 9.47
N ALA A 234 9.88 -12.50 9.75
CA ALA A 234 10.62 -11.64 8.81
C ALA A 234 11.98 -12.22 8.45
N ALA A 235 12.69 -12.86 9.40
CA ALA A 235 13.96 -13.52 9.14
C ALA A 235 13.85 -14.77 8.23
N ARG A 236 12.65 -15.36 8.10
CA ARG A 236 12.41 -16.51 7.20
C ARG A 236 11.96 -16.10 5.80
N GLN A 237 11.36 -14.92 5.66
CA GLN A 237 10.81 -14.42 4.39
C GLN A 237 11.75 -13.46 3.64
N ARG A 238 12.84 -13.02 4.28
CA ARG A 238 13.85 -12.13 3.72
C ARG A 238 15.09 -12.87 3.29
#